data_AF-A0A6F9CPS5-F1
#
_entry.id   AF-A0A6F9CPS5-F1
#
_cell.length_a   1.000
_cell.length_b   1.000
_cell.length_c   1.000
_cell.angle_alpha   90.00
_cell.angle_beta   90.00
_cell.angle_gamma   90.00
#
_symmetry.space_group_name_H-M   'P 1'
#
loop_
_entity.id
_entity.type
_entity.pdbx_description
1 polymer ?
#
loop_
_entity_poly.entity_id
_entity_poly.type
_entity_poly.pdbx_seq_one_letter_code
_entity_poly.pdbx_strand_id
1 'polypeptide(L)'
;MIYKALDYGLKETEERELSPPLEQLIDMMTNMTEMERDSDPCPDEGYEATEEEDEEEPNTVCNVKGFRDIIMLCTSHLPRPSDAPNHYQAVCRALYAETRELRTFLEKIRSAKEVRTPLTRLFTLSPH
;
A
#
# COMPACT_ATOMS: atom_id res chain seq x y z
N MET A 1 -2.73 -2.94 4.84
CA MET A 1 -1.26 -3.06 4.78
C MET A 1 -0.61 -1.92 3.98
N ILE A 2 -1.13 -1.58 2.79
CA ILE A 2 -0.61 -0.45 2.00
C ILE A 2 -0.87 0.92 2.66
N TYR A 3 -2.09 1.18 3.13
CA TYR A 3 -2.44 2.42 3.84
C TYR A 3 -1.52 2.68 5.06
N LYS A 4 -1.30 1.65 5.88
CA LYS A 4 -0.35 1.72 7.03
C LYS A 4 1.08 2.05 6.62
N ALA A 5 1.52 1.63 5.43
CA ALA A 5 2.85 1.97 4.94
C ALA A 5 2.93 3.43 4.45
N LEU A 6 1.83 3.98 3.92
CA LEU A 6 1.74 5.38 3.50
C LEU A 6 1.76 6.35 4.67
N ASP A 7 1.14 5.95 5.80
CA ASP A 7 1.07 6.73 7.06
C ASP A 7 2.22 6.44 8.02
N TYR A 8 3.22 5.67 7.61
CA TYR A 8 4.32 5.29 8.48
C TYR A 8 5.06 6.55 9.01
N GLY A 9 5.05 6.72 10.34
CA GLY A 9 5.70 7.83 11.03
C GLY A 9 4.79 9.03 11.33
N LEU A 10 3.51 8.99 10.94
CA LEU A 10 2.50 9.97 11.34
C LEU A 10 1.91 9.66 12.72
N LYS A 11 1.33 10.67 13.37
CA LYS A 11 0.54 10.50 14.60
C LYS A 11 -0.85 9.97 14.27
N GLU A 12 -1.54 9.40 15.25
CA GLU A 12 -2.91 8.89 15.09
C GLU A 12 -3.95 9.96 14.75
N THR A 13 -3.65 11.23 15.01
CA THR A 13 -4.53 12.37 14.68
C THR A 13 -4.19 13.02 13.33
N GLU A 14 -3.16 12.53 12.64
CA GLU A 14 -2.65 13.09 11.39
C GLU A 14 -2.82 12.04 10.29
N GLU A 15 -3.45 12.43 9.18
CA GLU A 15 -3.62 11.56 8.01
C GLU A 15 -2.87 12.14 6.82
N ARG A 16 -2.37 11.25 5.97
CA ARG A 16 -1.69 11.67 4.75
C ARG A 16 -2.69 12.03 3.67
N GLU A 17 -2.60 13.23 3.14
CA GLU A 17 -3.34 13.61 1.94
C GLU A 17 -2.85 12.79 0.73
N LEU A 18 -3.75 11.97 0.16
CA LEU A 18 -3.48 11.18 -1.04
C LEU A 18 -4.07 11.88 -2.28
N SER A 19 -3.59 11.48 -3.45
CA SER A 19 -4.25 11.92 -4.69
C SER A 19 -5.61 11.20 -4.81
N PRO A 20 -6.66 11.86 -5.34
CA PRO A 20 -7.98 11.26 -5.44
C PRO A 20 -8.01 9.86 -6.12
N PRO A 21 -7.24 9.60 -7.20
CA PRO A 21 -7.22 8.27 -7.82
C PRO A 21 -6.63 7.17 -6.92
N LEU A 22 -5.67 7.51 -6.06
CA LEU A 22 -5.03 6.55 -5.16
C LEU A 22 -5.92 6.26 -3.95
N GLU A 23 -6.58 7.29 -3.42
CA GLU A 23 -7.57 7.15 -2.34
C GLU A 23 -8.72 6.24 -2.77
N GLN A 24 -9.31 6.51 -3.95
CA GLN A 24 -10.37 5.68 -4.52
C GLN A 24 -9.93 4.22 -4.67
N LEU A 25 -8.72 3.97 -5.18
CA LEU A 25 -8.20 2.60 -5.32
C LEU A 25 -8.11 1.89 -3.96
N ILE A 26 -7.62 2.58 -2.92
CA ILE A 26 -7.46 1.99 -1.59
C ILE A 26 -8.82 1.68 -0.97
N ASP A 27 -9.78 2.59 -1.09
CA ASP A 27 -11.15 2.41 -0.59
C ASP A 27 -11.82 1.18 -1.23
N MET A 28 -11.71 1.04 -2.55
CA MET A 28 -12.21 -0.13 -3.26
C MET A 28 -11.54 -1.43 -2.79
N MET A 29 -10.22 -1.41 -2.56
CA MET A 29 -9.46 -2.57 -2.08
C MET A 29 -9.82 -2.97 -0.64
N THR A 30 -10.21 -2.04 0.21
CA THR A 30 -10.63 -2.33 1.59
C THR A 30 -12.07 -2.84 1.67
N ASN A 31 -12.95 -2.32 0.81
CA ASN A 31 -14.39 -2.63 0.84
C ASN A 31 -14.73 -3.97 0.16
N MET A 32 -13.86 -4.51 -0.71
CA MET A 32 -14.00 -5.87 -1.26
C MET A 32 -14.24 -6.95 -0.20
N THR A 33 -13.63 -6.80 0.98
CA THR A 33 -13.66 -7.82 2.04
C THR A 33 -15.00 -7.90 2.79
N GLU A 34 -15.90 -6.94 2.56
CA GLU A 34 -17.23 -6.92 3.16
C GLU A 34 -18.26 -7.63 2.27
N MET A 35 -18.14 -7.51 0.94
CA MET A 35 -19.06 -8.12 -0.02
C MET A 35 -18.95 -9.65 -0.12
N GLU A 36 -17.75 -10.23 0.08
CA GLU A 36 -17.58 -11.70 0.13
C GLU A 36 -18.31 -12.34 1.32
N ARG A 37 -18.68 -11.56 2.35
CA ARG A 37 -19.40 -12.06 3.54
C ARG A 37 -20.92 -12.02 3.43
N ASP A 38 -21.46 -11.28 2.45
CA ASP A 38 -22.91 -11.06 2.29
C ASP A 38 -23.50 -11.73 1.02
N SER A 39 -22.67 -12.47 0.28
CA SER A 39 -23.04 -13.11 -0.99
C SER A 39 -23.70 -14.49 -0.83
N ASP A 40 -24.56 -14.68 0.18
CA ASP A 40 -25.58 -15.74 0.13
C ASP A 40 -27.00 -15.17 0.25
N PRO A 41 -27.51 -14.46 -0.78
CA PRO A 41 -28.92 -14.14 -0.88
C PRO A 41 -29.63 -15.36 -1.46
N CYS A 42 -30.28 -16.14 -0.60
CA CYS A 42 -31.38 -17.00 -1.01
C CYS A 42 -32.38 -16.15 -1.83
N PRO A 43 -32.69 -16.48 -3.09
CA PRO A 43 -33.62 -15.69 -3.87
C PRO A 43 -35.04 -16.01 -3.40
N ASP A 44 -35.65 -15.10 -2.64
CA ASP A 44 -37.09 -15.11 -2.38
C ASP A 44 -37.80 -14.46 -3.57
N GLU A 45 -38.43 -15.30 -4.41
CA GLU A 45 -39.26 -14.89 -5.54
C GLU A 45 -40.54 -14.19 -5.05
N GLY A 46 -40.46 -12.86 -4.89
CA GLY A 46 -41.61 -11.99 -4.72
C GLY A 46 -41.73 -11.00 -5.87
N TYR A 47 -42.70 -11.20 -6.75
CA TYR A 47 -43.07 -10.24 -7.79
C TYR A 47 -43.73 -9.00 -7.16
N GLU A 48 -43.32 -7.79 -7.54
CA GLU A 48 -44.23 -6.65 -7.60
C GLU A 48 -43.74 -5.64 -8.65
N ALA A 49 -44.66 -5.24 -9.51
CA ALA A 49 -44.45 -4.34 -10.64
C ALA A 49 -44.71 -2.90 -10.19
N THR A 50 -43.88 -1.94 -10.60
CA THR A 50 -44.24 -0.76 -11.42
C THR A 50 -43.09 0.25 -11.47
N GLU A 51 -43.04 0.96 -12.60
CA GLU A 51 -42.02 1.84 -13.13
C GLU A 51 -41.96 3.19 -12.42
N GLU A 52 -40.77 3.72 -12.17
CA GLU A 52 -40.47 5.17 -12.22
C GLU A 52 -38.97 5.33 -12.57
N GLU A 53 -38.70 6.14 -13.59
CA GLU A 53 -37.37 6.55 -14.03
C GLU A 53 -36.82 7.60 -13.05
N ASP A 54 -35.70 7.30 -12.36
CA ASP A 54 -34.90 8.31 -11.69
C ASP A 54 -33.45 8.25 -12.21
N GLU A 55 -33.03 9.40 -12.76
CA GLU A 55 -31.70 9.70 -13.26
C GLU A 55 -30.71 9.75 -12.08
N GLU A 56 -30.14 8.61 -11.71
CA GLU A 56 -28.98 8.57 -10.81
C GLU A 56 -27.69 8.55 -11.62
N GLU A 57 -26.81 9.50 -11.30
CA GLU A 57 -25.48 9.71 -11.87
C GLU A 57 -24.72 8.39 -12.07
N PRO A 58 -23.78 8.28 -13.04
CA PRO A 58 -22.89 7.14 -13.11
C PRO A 58 -21.87 7.27 -11.97
N ASN A 59 -22.31 7.07 -10.73
CA ASN A 59 -21.45 6.71 -9.62
C ASN A 59 -20.89 5.35 -10.02
N THR A 60 -19.79 5.41 -10.76
CA THR A 60 -19.13 4.27 -11.35
C THR A 60 -18.39 3.61 -10.20
N VAL A 61 -19.14 3.00 -9.29
CA VAL A 61 -18.66 1.99 -8.38
C VAL A 61 -18.33 0.82 -9.29
N CYS A 62 -17.15 0.88 -9.92
CA CYS A 62 -16.54 -0.26 -10.56
C CYS A 62 -16.38 -1.30 -9.45
N ASN A 63 -17.37 -2.17 -9.26
CA ASN A 63 -17.28 -3.21 -8.27
C ASN A 63 -16.05 -4.06 -8.64
N VAL A 64 -14.97 -3.91 -7.89
CA VAL A 64 -13.69 -4.53 -8.21
C VAL A 64 -13.85 -6.00 -7.81
N LYS A 65 -13.90 -6.90 -8.79
CA LYS A 65 -14.24 -8.33 -8.58
C LYS A 65 -13.01 -9.19 -8.33
N GLY A 66 -11.82 -8.58 -8.19
CA GLY A 66 -10.59 -9.25 -7.80
C GLY A 66 -9.31 -8.55 -8.26
N PHE A 67 -8.17 -9.23 -8.08
CA PHE A 67 -6.82 -8.69 -8.37
C PHE A 67 -6.65 -8.17 -9.80
N ARG A 68 -7.35 -8.76 -10.78
CA ARG A 68 -7.28 -8.34 -12.18
C ARG A 68 -7.75 -6.90 -12.38
N ASP A 69 -8.80 -6.51 -11.66
CA ASP A 69 -9.40 -5.18 -11.79
C ASP A 69 -8.53 -4.13 -11.07
N ILE A 70 -7.93 -4.49 -9.93
CA ILE A 70 -6.89 -3.68 -9.26
C ILE A 70 -5.71 -3.43 -10.21
N ILE A 71 -5.21 -4.48 -10.88
CA ILE A 71 -4.10 -4.33 -11.84
C ILE A 71 -4.51 -3.43 -13.00
N MET A 72 -5.76 -3.50 -13.46
CA MET A 72 -6.28 -2.64 -14.52
C MET A 72 -6.32 -1.17 -14.10
N LEU A 73 -6.78 -0.87 -12.87
CA LEU A 73 -6.79 0.48 -12.30
C LEU A 73 -5.37 1.04 -12.12
N CYS A 74 -4.42 0.23 -11.65
CA CYS A 74 -3.01 0.63 -11.61
C CYS A 74 -2.48 0.90 -13.04
N THR A 75 -2.87 0.08 -14.01
CA THR A 75 -2.39 0.22 -15.39
C THR A 75 -2.92 1.49 -16.06
N SER A 76 -4.17 1.88 -15.79
CA SER A 76 -4.77 3.13 -16.31
C SER A 76 -4.22 4.39 -15.65
N HIS A 77 -3.52 4.28 -14.51
CA HIS A 77 -2.85 5.41 -13.87
C HIS A 77 -1.69 5.98 -14.70
N LEU A 78 -1.10 5.17 -15.58
CA LEU A 78 0.02 5.62 -16.43
C LEU A 78 -0.49 6.29 -17.70
N PRO A 79 0.21 7.33 -18.21
CA PRO A 79 -0.12 7.94 -19.51
C PRO A 79 -0.13 6.93 -20.67
N ARG A 80 0.67 5.86 -20.56
CA ARG A 80 0.74 4.74 -21.49
C ARG A 80 0.55 3.42 -20.74
N PRO A 81 -0.66 2.82 -20.79
CA PRO A 81 -0.96 1.56 -20.09
C PRO A 81 -0.02 0.40 -20.45
N SER A 82 0.47 0.36 -21.69
CA SER A 82 1.44 -0.66 -22.15
C SER A 82 2.76 -0.66 -21.37
N ASP A 83 3.11 0.47 -20.74
CA ASP A 83 4.35 0.61 -19.99
C ASP A 83 4.23 0.08 -18.56
N ALA A 84 3.02 -0.23 -18.07
CA ALA A 84 2.77 -0.61 -16.69
C ALA A 84 3.64 -1.77 -16.16
N PRO A 85 3.83 -2.88 -16.90
CA PRO A 85 4.68 -3.97 -16.41
C PRO A 85 6.13 -3.52 -16.16
N ASN A 86 6.70 -2.76 -17.10
CA ASN A 86 8.08 -2.28 -17.01
C ASN A 86 8.21 -1.17 -15.97
N HIS A 87 7.25 -0.24 -15.92
CA HIS A 87 7.23 0.88 -14.99
C HIS A 87 7.20 0.40 -13.55
N TYR A 88 6.19 -0.39 -13.17
CA TYR A 88 6.07 -0.87 -11.79
C TYR A 88 7.21 -1.81 -11.39
N GLN A 89 7.73 -2.61 -12.32
CA GLN A 89 8.93 -3.41 -12.07
C GLN A 89 10.15 -2.51 -11.79
N ALA A 90 10.35 -1.43 -12.56
CA ALA A 90 11.45 -0.51 -12.37
C ALA A 90 11.34 0.24 -11.03
N VAL A 91 10.15 0.71 -10.66
CA VAL A 91 9.87 1.35 -9.36
C VAL A 91 10.24 0.43 -8.19
N CYS A 92 9.76 -0.82 -8.21
CA CYS A 92 10.07 -1.79 -7.15
C CYS A 92 11.57 -2.14 -7.11
N ARG A 93 12.23 -2.26 -8.28
CA ARG A 93 13.68 -2.52 -8.35
C ARG A 93 14.50 -1.38 -7.76
N ALA A 94 14.16 -0.13 -8.11
CA ALA A 94 14.82 1.06 -7.57
C ALA A 94 14.66 1.16 -6.06
N LEU A 95 13.43 1.06 -5.55
CA LEU A 95 13.13 1.09 -4.12
C LEU A 95 13.90 0.03 -3.33
N TYR A 96 13.95 -1.20 -3.86
CA TYR A 96 14.68 -2.30 -3.22
C TYR A 96 16.19 -2.05 -3.21
N ALA A 97 16.77 -1.57 -4.32
CA ALA A 97 18.18 -1.23 -4.40
C ALA A 97 18.56 -0.14 -3.38
N GLU A 98 17.80 0.95 -3.33
CA GLU A 98 18.00 2.05 -2.38
C GLU A 98 17.91 1.58 -0.93
N THR A 99 16.89 0.76 -0.61
CA THR A 99 16.70 0.22 0.75
C THR A 99 17.86 -0.71 1.14
N ARG A 100 18.38 -1.51 0.20
CA ARG A 100 19.53 -2.37 0.45
C ARG A 100 20.80 -1.58 0.69
N GLU A 101 21.04 -0.56 -0.12
CA GLU A 101 22.20 0.32 0.04
C GLU A 101 22.17 1.03 1.39
N LEU A 102 21.01 1.60 1.77
CA LEU A 102 20.82 2.22 3.08
C LEU A 102 21.05 1.22 4.21
N ARG A 103 20.51 0.00 4.11
CA ARG A 103 20.72 -1.04 5.11
C ARG A 103 22.21 -1.39 5.26
N THR A 104 22.91 -1.62 4.15
CA THR A 104 24.35 -1.91 4.17
C THR A 104 25.14 -0.75 4.77
N PHE A 105 24.75 0.49 4.48
CA PHE A 105 25.36 1.68 5.07
C PHE A 105 25.16 1.74 6.59
N LEU A 106 23.94 1.51 7.07
CA LEU A 106 23.64 1.47 8.51
C LEU A 106 24.35 0.33 9.24
N GLU A 107 24.47 -0.84 8.61
CA GLU A 107 25.24 -1.98 9.15
C GLU A 107 26.72 -1.62 9.32
N LYS A 108 27.34 -0.92 8.36
CA LYS A 108 28.71 -0.42 8.47
C LYS A 108 28.87 0.57 9.61
N ILE A 109 27.93 1.51 9.78
CA ILE A 109 27.95 2.46 10.90
C ILE A 109 27.86 1.74 12.24
N ARG A 110 26.93 0.77 12.37
CA ARG A 110 26.78 -0.02 13.59
C ARG A 110 28.06 -0.75 13.95
N SER A 111 28.66 -1.47 12.99
CA SER A 111 29.90 -2.21 13.22
C SER A 111 31.07 -1.29 13.57
N ALA A 112 31.18 -0.12 12.94
CA ALA A 112 32.21 0.87 13.30
C ALA A 112 32.02 1.43 14.72
N LYS A 113 30.76 1.65 15.15
CA LYS A 113 30.43 2.09 16.51
C LYS A 113 30.77 1.03 17.56
N GLU A 114 30.48 -0.24 17.27
CA GLU A 114 30.79 -1.38 18.16
C GLU A 114 32.30 -1.60 18.33
N VAL A 115 33.09 -1.41 17.27
CA VAL A 115 34.57 -1.46 17.33
C VAL A 115 35.15 -0.33 18.18
N ARG A 116 34.47 0.82 18.28
CA ARG A 116 34.88 1.92 19.15
C ARG A 116 34.61 1.66 20.65
N THR A 117 33.76 0.68 20.98
CA THR A 117 33.33 0.41 22.36
C THR A 117 34.14 -0.58 23.24
N PRO A 118 35.27 -1.22 22.84
CA PRO A 118 36.10 -1.96 23.80
C PRO A 118 37.43 -1.28 24.18
N LEU A 119 37.86 -0.19 23.53
CA LEU A 119 39.17 0.41 23.83
C LEU A 119 39.21 1.22 25.12
N THR A 120 38.09 1.76 25.60
CA THR A 120 38.03 2.49 26.89
C THR A 120 37.92 1.61 28.13
N ARG A 121 37.64 0.30 27.98
CA ARG A 121 37.65 -0.66 29.10
C ARG A 121 38.97 -1.40 29.30
N LEU A 122 39.87 -1.40 28.30
CA LEU A 122 41.18 -2.06 28.41
C LEU A 122 42.25 -1.19 29.09
N PHE A 123 42.03 0.11 29.24
CA PHE A 123 42.99 1.03 29.89
C PHE A 123 42.77 1.23 31.40
N THR A 124 41.76 0.61 32.02
CA THR A 124 41.49 0.77 33.48
C THR A 124 41.89 -0.45 34.33
N LEU A 125 42.62 -1.43 33.78
CA LEU A 125 43.04 -2.65 34.50
C LEU A 125 44.55 -2.91 34.40
N SER A 126 45.38 -1.88 34.54
CA SER A 126 46.80 -2.07 34.85
C SER A 126 47.16 -1.31 36.13
N PRO A 127 47.01 -1.94 37.32
CA PRO A 127 47.53 -1.37 38.56
C PRO A 127 49.04 -1.60 38.59
N HIS A 128 49.79 -0.51 38.73
CA HIS A 128 51.21 -0.53 39.03
C HIS A 128 51.44 -0.36 40.53
#